data_AF-A0A164RRS1-F1
#
_entry.id   AF-A0A164RRS1-F1
#
_cell.length_a   1.000
_cell.length_b   1.000
_cell.length_c   1.000
_cell.angle_alpha   90.00
_cell.angle_beta   90.00
_cell.angle_gamma   90.00
#
_symmetry.space_group_name_H-M   'P 1'
#
loop_
_entity.id
_entity.type
_entity.pdbx_description
1 polymer ?
#
loop_
_entity_poly.entity_id
_entity_poly.type
_entity_poly.pdbx_seq_one_letter_code
_entity_poly.pdbx_strand_id
1 'polypeptide(L)'
;MPPNRFKCSICLQSTNLSSALTTTCGHVFHKPCIEKWQNESDQKPGRYKCPQCRREYKGVHPMYITPGSSSPSRHSQRDEDASNASDESDLDLLGTSRSLTRTLRALSASSEPEEVLEATTRLGSLGDYQSDDSLIKSALLDLTRMATDLEQLFTREVGTLRNQLKERNAALAQKDEEITRLRGQVSEMRQQHGDVTKKKFDEQQRRLNTYQTKLAETTAECKRIKEFQEQLAEENQRLKGRISVKEANFEKEKKEWTDKEQKLRTANAKLKQKEIQLYNRIEALKEDCDARDRKRIKLAQSNARASSEAPDMGSSSSTAFDDTFDDLMNDDIAEPSTSTTTVVTDEYRPWHARSSKQSNLKRSPPRPKPTSSEESAGPIRLKNGKPITSVIVGSRKRGIDA
;
A
#
# COMPACT_ATOMS: atom_id res chain seq x y z
N MET A 1 13.48 -13.90 -45.06
CA MET A 1 13.55 -14.40 -43.66
C MET A 1 12.38 -13.82 -42.88
N PRO A 2 11.64 -14.59 -42.06
CA PRO A 2 10.57 -14.05 -41.24
C PRO A 2 11.15 -13.01 -40.25
N PRO A 3 10.57 -11.79 -40.15
CA PRO A 3 11.24 -10.61 -39.60
C PRO A 3 11.45 -10.56 -38.07
N ASN A 4 11.29 -11.66 -37.33
CA ASN A 4 11.32 -11.65 -35.85
C ASN A 4 11.98 -12.90 -35.23
N ARG A 5 13.18 -13.27 -35.69
CA ARG A 5 13.96 -14.36 -35.08
C ARG A 5 15.35 -13.89 -34.67
N PHE A 6 15.80 -14.26 -33.48
CA PHE A 6 17.18 -14.06 -33.02
C PHE A 6 17.82 -15.40 -32.67
N LYS A 7 19.16 -15.48 -32.77
CA LYS A 7 19.94 -16.69 -32.43
C LYS A 7 20.58 -16.50 -31.06
N CYS A 8 20.19 -17.30 -30.07
CA CYS A 8 20.80 -17.25 -28.74
C CYS A 8 22.23 -17.81 -28.78
N SER A 9 23.21 -17.11 -28.24
CA SER A 9 24.61 -17.56 -28.27
C SER A 9 24.96 -18.66 -27.25
N ILE A 10 24.07 -18.93 -26.28
CA ILE A 10 24.25 -20.02 -25.30
C ILE A 10 23.86 -21.37 -25.92
N CYS A 11 22.65 -21.51 -26.47
CA CYS A 11 22.17 -22.77 -27.03
C CYS A 11 22.21 -22.85 -28.57
N LEU A 12 22.60 -21.77 -29.25
CA LEU A 12 22.69 -21.65 -30.71
C LEU A 12 21.36 -21.85 -31.48
N GLN A 13 20.23 -21.96 -30.79
CA GLN A 13 18.89 -22.09 -31.38
C GLN A 13 18.28 -20.70 -31.67
N SER A 14 17.37 -20.66 -32.65
CA SER A 14 16.62 -19.46 -33.02
C SER A 14 15.21 -19.47 -32.42
N THR A 15 14.78 -18.37 -31.80
CA THR A 15 13.41 -18.23 -31.28
C THR A 15 12.79 -16.88 -31.63
N ASN A 16 11.49 -16.76 -31.32
CA ASN A 16 10.75 -15.51 -31.40
C ASN A 16 11.27 -14.49 -30.37
N LEU A 17 11.20 -13.21 -30.71
CA LEU A 17 11.70 -12.12 -29.85
C LEU A 17 10.83 -11.85 -28.61
N SER A 18 9.61 -12.41 -28.53
CA SER A 18 8.69 -12.17 -27.39
C SER A 18 9.19 -12.73 -26.05
N SER A 19 10.07 -13.73 -26.06
CA SER A 19 10.67 -14.35 -24.86
C SER A 19 12.15 -14.00 -24.69
N ALA A 20 12.64 -13.03 -25.46
CA ALA A 20 14.02 -12.61 -25.45
C ALA A 20 14.30 -11.69 -24.26
N LEU A 21 15.36 -11.97 -23.53
CA LEU A 21 15.91 -11.09 -22.51
C LEU A 21 17.18 -10.44 -23.02
N THR A 22 17.33 -9.14 -22.82
CA THR A 22 18.57 -8.43 -23.12
C THR A 22 19.31 -8.08 -21.83
N THR A 23 20.63 -8.10 -21.91
CA THR A 23 21.53 -7.66 -20.84
C THR A 23 21.81 -6.17 -20.98
N THR A 24 22.33 -5.52 -19.95
CA THR A 24 22.74 -4.09 -20.02
C THR A 24 23.83 -3.81 -21.06
N CYS A 25 24.53 -4.85 -21.54
CA CYS A 25 25.51 -4.73 -22.63
C CYS A 25 24.91 -4.93 -24.03
N GLY A 26 23.58 -5.12 -24.15
CA GLY A 26 22.85 -5.22 -25.41
C GLY A 26 22.76 -6.62 -26.02
N HIS A 27 23.37 -7.65 -25.42
CA HIS A 27 23.28 -9.02 -25.92
C HIS A 27 21.98 -9.69 -25.49
N VAL A 28 21.37 -10.43 -26.42
CA VAL A 28 20.03 -11.01 -26.32
C VAL A 28 20.10 -12.53 -26.18
N PHE A 29 19.35 -13.09 -25.24
CA PHE A 29 19.33 -14.50 -24.89
C PHE A 29 17.90 -15.01 -24.66
N HIS A 30 17.70 -16.33 -24.74
CA HIS A 30 16.47 -16.91 -24.20
C HIS A 30 16.45 -16.74 -22.68
N LYS A 31 15.27 -16.47 -22.13
CA LYS A 31 15.03 -16.46 -20.68
C LYS A 31 15.64 -17.68 -19.94
N PRO A 32 15.34 -18.94 -20.31
CA PRO A 32 15.92 -20.09 -19.59
C PRO A 32 17.44 -20.18 -19.71
N CYS A 33 18.01 -19.77 -20.85
CA CYS A 33 19.45 -19.86 -21.05
C CYS A 33 20.21 -18.86 -20.17
N ILE A 34 19.74 -17.61 -20.09
CA ILE A 34 20.42 -16.60 -19.28
C ILE A 34 20.20 -16.82 -17.78
N GLU A 35 19.03 -17.31 -17.36
CA GLU A 35 18.77 -17.68 -15.97
C GLU A 35 19.64 -18.88 -15.54
N LYS A 36 19.76 -19.90 -16.39
CA LYS A 36 20.68 -21.04 -16.14
C LYS A 36 22.12 -20.57 -16.02
N TRP A 37 22.58 -19.68 -16.91
CA TRP A 37 23.92 -19.10 -16.84
C TRP A 37 24.16 -18.31 -15.54
N GLN A 38 23.17 -17.55 -15.07
CA GLN A 38 23.26 -16.83 -13.80
C GLN A 38 23.36 -17.79 -12.61
N ASN A 39 22.64 -18.90 -12.64
CA ASN A 39 22.61 -19.89 -11.57
C ASN A 39 23.87 -20.78 -11.53
N GLU A 40 24.46 -21.09 -12.69
CA GLU A 40 25.67 -21.92 -12.78
C GLU A 40 26.96 -21.13 -12.57
N SER A 41 26.92 -19.80 -12.68
CA SER A 41 28.08 -18.98 -12.38
C SER A 41 28.28 -18.91 -10.86
N ASP A 42 29.48 -19.26 -10.36
CA ASP A 42 29.91 -19.04 -8.96
C ASP A 42 30.01 -17.55 -8.57
N GLN A 43 29.36 -16.66 -9.32
CA GLN A 43 29.42 -15.22 -9.16
C GLN A 43 28.40 -14.78 -8.12
N LYS A 44 28.81 -13.79 -7.30
CA LYS A 44 27.92 -13.21 -6.29
C LYS A 44 26.65 -12.64 -6.96
N PRO A 45 25.47 -12.80 -6.34
CA PRO A 45 24.23 -12.22 -6.85
C PRO A 45 24.41 -10.73 -7.19
N GLY A 46 24.10 -10.36 -8.44
CA GLY A 46 24.16 -8.98 -8.91
C GLY A 46 25.44 -8.56 -9.66
N ARG A 47 26.42 -9.47 -9.86
CA ARG A 47 27.58 -9.23 -10.73
C ARG A 47 27.79 -10.38 -11.70
N TYR A 48 26.93 -10.49 -12.69
CA TYR A 48 27.00 -11.55 -13.71
C TYR A 48 27.84 -11.09 -14.90
N LYS A 49 28.64 -11.98 -15.49
CA LYS A 49 29.38 -11.72 -16.74
C LYS A 49 28.59 -12.23 -17.94
N CYS A 50 28.42 -11.37 -18.96
CA CYS A 50 27.72 -11.72 -20.19
C CYS A 50 28.43 -12.89 -20.91
N PRO A 51 27.71 -13.96 -21.31
CA PRO A 51 28.31 -15.10 -22.03
C PRO A 51 29.01 -14.70 -23.33
N GLN A 52 28.54 -13.63 -24.00
CA GLN A 52 29.03 -13.24 -25.31
C GLN A 52 30.21 -12.27 -25.26
N CYS A 53 30.17 -11.24 -24.41
CA CYS A 53 31.22 -10.21 -24.35
C CYS A 53 31.97 -10.14 -23.03
N ARG A 54 31.62 -11.00 -22.05
CA ARG A 54 32.24 -11.09 -20.71
C ARG A 54 32.16 -9.83 -19.85
N ARG A 55 31.46 -8.77 -20.29
CA ARG A 55 31.19 -7.56 -19.48
C ARG A 55 30.23 -7.89 -18.33
N GLU A 56 30.42 -7.22 -17.21
CA GLU A 56 29.51 -7.33 -16.05
C GLU A 56 28.15 -6.67 -16.36
N TYR A 57 27.06 -7.32 -15.96
CA TYR A 57 25.70 -6.81 -16.04
C TYR A 57 24.95 -7.03 -14.71
N LYS A 58 24.12 -6.06 -14.33
CA LYS A 58 23.40 -6.06 -13.03
C LYS A 58 22.00 -6.68 -13.11
N GLY A 59 21.53 -7.00 -14.30
CA GLY A 59 20.20 -7.58 -14.52
C GLY A 59 19.88 -7.78 -16.00
N VAL A 60 18.81 -8.50 -16.24
CA VAL A 60 18.23 -8.76 -17.57
C VAL A 60 16.87 -8.08 -17.66
N HIS A 61 16.51 -7.61 -18.85
CA HIS A 61 15.24 -6.93 -19.09
C HIS A 61 14.56 -7.55 -20.32
N PRO A 62 13.22 -7.71 -20.30
CA PRO A 62 12.49 -8.17 -21.48
C PRO A 62 12.64 -7.17 -22.62
N MET A 63 12.88 -7.68 -23.82
CA MET A 63 12.94 -6.84 -25.01
C MET A 63 11.51 -6.61 -25.53
N TYR A 64 10.91 -5.48 -25.17
CA TYR A 64 9.63 -5.07 -25.73
C TYR A 64 9.87 -4.40 -27.08
N ILE A 65 9.75 -5.17 -28.17
CA ILE A 65 9.59 -4.57 -29.49
C ILE A 65 8.13 -4.17 -29.60
N THR A 66 7.87 -2.89 -29.43
CA THR A 66 6.58 -2.30 -29.79
C THR A 66 6.49 -2.33 -31.31
N PRO A 67 5.68 -3.20 -31.93
CA PRO A 67 5.56 -3.26 -33.38
C PRO A 67 4.84 -1.98 -33.82
N GLY A 68 5.56 -1.01 -34.39
CA GLY A 68 4.96 0.21 -34.94
C GLY A 68 5.57 1.54 -34.50
N SER A 69 6.55 1.57 -33.60
CA SER A 69 7.29 2.81 -33.29
C SER A 69 8.58 2.91 -34.07
N SER A 70 8.50 3.09 -35.39
CA SER A 70 9.55 3.78 -36.12
C SER A 70 9.52 5.26 -35.75
N SER A 71 9.89 5.57 -34.51
CA SER A 71 10.18 6.95 -34.13
C SER A 71 11.54 7.28 -34.73
N PRO A 72 11.64 8.28 -35.63
CA PRO A 72 12.94 8.72 -36.12
C PRO A 72 13.76 9.15 -34.90
N SER A 73 14.94 8.53 -34.76
CA SER A 73 15.92 8.88 -33.74
C SER A 73 16.31 10.34 -33.96
N ARG A 74 15.64 11.25 -33.24
CA ARG A 74 16.07 12.63 -33.12
C ARG A 74 17.34 12.61 -32.28
N HIS A 75 18.45 12.92 -32.95
CA HIS A 75 19.65 13.39 -32.30
C HIS A 75 19.29 14.45 -31.26
N SER A 76 19.97 14.37 -30.12
CA SER A 76 20.02 15.37 -29.06
C SER A 76 20.18 16.77 -29.66
N GLN A 77 19.09 17.53 -29.67
CA GLN A 77 19.13 18.98 -29.63
C GLN A 77 18.33 19.42 -28.42
N ARG A 78 18.97 20.35 -27.71
CA ARG A 78 18.59 20.92 -26.43
C ARG A 78 17.19 21.50 -26.47
N ASP A 79 16.60 21.48 -25.28
CA ASP A 79 15.48 22.30 -24.85
C ASP A 79 15.61 23.73 -25.41
N GLU A 80 14.61 24.20 -26.16
CA GLU A 80 13.94 25.51 -25.99
C GLU A 80 12.60 25.50 -26.78
N ASP A 81 11.52 25.69 -26.03
CA ASP A 81 10.25 26.34 -26.39
C ASP A 81 9.46 25.89 -27.63
N ALA A 82 8.60 24.89 -27.41
CA ALA A 82 7.50 24.54 -28.31
C ALA A 82 6.25 25.38 -28.00
N SER A 83 6.12 26.51 -28.69
CA SER A 83 4.83 27.16 -28.98
C SER A 83 4.59 27.10 -30.48
N ASN A 84 3.39 26.64 -30.90
CA ASN A 84 2.82 26.79 -32.24
C ASN A 84 3.65 26.27 -33.44
N ALA A 85 3.42 25.01 -33.85
CA ALA A 85 3.55 24.62 -35.25
C ALA A 85 2.92 23.24 -35.48
N SER A 86 1.66 23.18 -35.90
CA SER A 86 1.05 21.98 -36.48
C SER A 86 -0.19 22.37 -37.30
N ASP A 87 0.00 23.00 -38.47
CA ASP A 87 -1.06 23.05 -39.50
C ASP A 87 -0.60 23.44 -40.92
N GLU A 88 0.57 23.00 -41.39
CA GLU A 88 1.11 23.42 -42.72
C GLU A 88 1.66 22.25 -43.55
N SER A 89 0.99 21.09 -43.57
CA SER A 89 1.45 19.96 -44.40
C SER A 89 0.36 19.27 -45.23
N ASP A 90 -0.80 19.90 -45.41
CA ASP A 90 -1.89 19.38 -46.28
C ASP A 90 -2.27 20.32 -47.47
N LEU A 91 -1.53 21.41 -47.71
CA LEU A 91 -1.87 22.40 -48.75
C LEU A 91 -1.29 22.12 -50.16
N ASP A 92 -0.31 21.22 -50.31
CA ASP A 92 0.36 21.01 -51.61
C ASP A 92 -0.42 20.11 -52.59
N LEU A 93 -1.38 19.31 -52.10
CA LEU A 93 -2.20 18.45 -52.97
C LEU A 93 -3.38 19.20 -53.62
N LEU A 94 -3.84 20.30 -53.00
CA LEU A 94 -4.91 21.14 -53.55
C LEU A 94 -4.38 22.16 -54.55
N GLY A 95 -3.12 22.59 -54.42
CA GLY A 95 -2.45 23.47 -55.38
C GLY A 95 -2.28 22.83 -56.76
N THR A 96 -1.92 21.55 -56.80
CA THR A 96 -1.75 20.77 -58.04
C THR A 96 -3.09 20.54 -58.77
N SER A 97 -4.17 20.27 -58.05
CA SER A 97 -5.52 20.11 -58.63
C SER A 97 -6.04 21.42 -59.28
N ARG A 98 -5.82 22.57 -58.62
CA ARG A 98 -6.20 23.88 -59.18
C ARG A 98 -5.39 24.27 -60.41
N SER A 99 -4.11 23.90 -60.46
CA SER A 99 -3.26 24.11 -61.64
C SER A 99 -3.74 23.29 -62.84
N LEU A 100 -4.04 22.01 -62.63
CA LEU A 100 -4.50 21.09 -63.68
C LEU A 100 -5.86 21.50 -64.25
N THR A 101 -6.75 22.00 -63.40
CA THR A 101 -8.07 22.55 -63.81
C THR A 101 -7.92 23.79 -64.70
N ARG A 102 -6.95 24.69 -64.45
CA ARG A 102 -6.69 25.84 -65.33
C ARG A 102 -6.15 25.41 -66.69
N THR A 103 -5.23 24.44 -66.72
CA THR A 103 -4.65 23.95 -67.97
C THR A 103 -5.69 23.25 -68.85
N LEU A 104 -6.58 22.44 -68.26
CA LEU A 104 -7.69 21.81 -68.99
C LEU A 104 -8.69 22.83 -69.55
N ARG A 105 -8.98 23.91 -68.80
CA ARG A 105 -9.85 24.99 -69.29
C ARG A 105 -9.21 25.78 -70.44
N ALA A 106 -7.89 26.01 -70.38
CA ALA A 106 -7.16 26.67 -71.46
C ALA A 106 -7.12 25.82 -72.73
N LEU A 107 -6.91 24.49 -72.61
CA LEU A 107 -6.93 23.57 -73.74
C LEU A 107 -8.34 23.39 -74.35
N SER A 108 -9.38 23.42 -73.52
CA SER A 108 -10.77 23.42 -74.00
C SER A 108 -11.17 24.72 -74.72
N ALA A 109 -10.43 25.81 -74.49
CA ALA A 109 -10.65 27.10 -75.14
C ALA A 109 -9.79 27.30 -76.41
N SER A 110 -8.82 26.40 -76.68
CA SER A 110 -7.85 26.55 -77.78
C SER A 110 -8.06 25.60 -78.96
N SER A 111 -9.08 24.74 -78.94
CA SER A 111 -9.53 24.08 -80.17
C SER A 111 -10.67 24.92 -80.73
N GLU A 112 -10.40 25.76 -81.72
CA GLU A 112 -11.41 26.52 -82.44
C GLU A 112 -12.19 25.55 -83.35
N PRO A 113 -13.40 25.10 -82.99
CA PRO A 113 -14.25 24.35 -83.91
C PRO A 113 -14.63 25.18 -85.15
N GLU A 114 -14.37 26.49 -85.11
CA GLU A 114 -14.65 27.45 -86.17
C GLU A 114 -13.81 27.20 -87.43
N GLU A 115 -12.52 26.83 -87.32
CA GLU A 115 -11.69 26.51 -88.49
C GLU A 115 -12.14 25.23 -89.21
N VAL A 116 -12.59 24.23 -88.45
CA VAL A 116 -13.12 22.98 -89.02
C VAL A 116 -14.48 23.21 -89.68
N LEU A 117 -15.34 24.04 -89.07
CA LEU A 117 -16.63 24.42 -89.65
C LEU A 117 -16.47 25.31 -90.90
N GLU A 118 -15.49 26.20 -90.92
CA GLU A 118 -15.17 27.02 -92.09
C GLU A 118 -14.60 26.15 -93.23
N ALA A 119 -13.76 25.16 -92.91
CA ALA A 119 -13.25 24.20 -93.89
C ALA A 119 -14.35 23.31 -94.49
N THR A 120 -15.32 22.84 -93.69
CA THR A 120 -16.47 22.07 -94.20
C THR A 120 -17.46 22.94 -94.99
N THR A 121 -17.64 24.20 -94.60
CA THR A 121 -18.43 25.18 -95.38
C THR A 121 -17.79 25.46 -96.75
N ARG A 122 -16.45 25.56 -96.80
CA ARG A 122 -15.69 25.68 -98.05
C ARG A 122 -15.81 24.44 -98.95
N LEU A 123 -15.85 23.23 -98.36
CA LEU A 123 -16.11 21.99 -99.10
C LEU A 123 -17.55 21.90 -99.64
N GLY A 124 -18.54 22.36 -98.88
CA GLY A 124 -19.94 22.43 -99.33
C GLY A 124 -20.14 23.36 -100.53
N SER A 125 -19.40 24.47 -100.59
CA SER A 125 -19.42 25.42 -101.71
C SER A 125 -18.84 24.87 -103.03
N LEU A 126 -18.08 23.76 -103.00
CA LEU A 126 -17.59 23.09 -104.22
C LEU A 126 -18.69 22.25 -104.91
N GLY A 127 -19.82 21.99 -104.24
CA GLY A 127 -20.97 21.28 -104.81
C GLY A 127 -21.71 22.03 -105.94
N ASP A 128 -21.50 23.35 -106.04
CA ASP A 128 -22.07 24.20 -107.10
C ASP A 128 -21.19 24.25 -108.37
N TYR A 129 -20.08 23.51 -108.41
CA TYR A 129 -19.23 23.42 -109.59
C TYR A 129 -19.94 22.63 -110.70
N GLN A 130 -20.48 23.35 -111.70
CA GLN A 130 -21.05 22.77 -112.92
C GLN A 130 -19.94 22.17 -113.79
N SER A 131 -19.49 20.97 -113.42
CA SER A 131 -18.75 20.11 -114.34
C SER A 131 -19.75 19.30 -115.17
N ASP A 132 -19.60 19.32 -116.50
CA ASP A 132 -20.40 18.53 -117.44
C ASP A 132 -20.07 17.02 -117.36
N ASP A 133 -19.09 16.63 -116.56
CA ASP A 133 -18.70 15.24 -116.33
C ASP A 133 -19.53 14.61 -115.20
N SER A 134 -20.46 13.73 -115.58
CA SER A 134 -21.38 13.04 -114.68
C SER A 134 -20.67 12.17 -113.63
N LEU A 135 -19.46 11.69 -113.92
CA LEU A 135 -18.65 10.89 -112.98
C LEU A 135 -18.11 11.75 -111.84
N ILE A 136 -17.62 12.96 -112.14
CA ILE A 136 -17.10 13.91 -111.14
C ILE A 136 -18.23 14.35 -110.21
N LYS A 137 -19.42 14.62 -110.76
CA LYS A 137 -20.59 15.00 -109.97
C LYS A 137 -21.04 13.89 -109.00
N SER A 138 -21.05 12.63 -109.44
CA SER A 138 -21.37 11.49 -108.56
C SER A 138 -20.33 11.33 -107.45
N ALA A 139 -19.04 11.42 -107.78
CA ALA A 139 -17.96 11.29 -106.79
C ALA A 139 -17.98 12.42 -105.74
N LEU A 140 -18.31 13.65 -106.14
CA LEU A 140 -18.50 14.77 -105.21
C LEU A 140 -19.71 14.56 -104.30
N LEU A 141 -20.83 14.05 -104.81
CA LEU A 141 -22.00 13.73 -103.99
C LEU A 141 -21.70 12.61 -102.98
N ASP A 142 -20.98 11.57 -103.39
CA ASP A 142 -20.55 10.48 -102.49
C ASP A 142 -19.58 10.98 -101.42
N LEU A 143 -18.65 11.87 -101.77
CA LEU A 143 -17.72 12.48 -100.83
C LEU A 143 -18.45 13.38 -99.81
N THR A 144 -19.39 14.21 -100.27
CA THR A 144 -20.23 15.03 -99.38
C THR A 144 -21.06 14.15 -98.46
N ARG A 145 -21.64 13.05 -98.96
CA ARG A 145 -22.38 12.10 -98.13
C ARG A 145 -21.49 11.46 -97.06
N MET A 146 -20.30 10.98 -97.44
CA MET A 146 -19.32 10.44 -96.48
C MET A 146 -18.90 11.48 -95.44
N ALA A 147 -18.69 12.74 -95.84
CA ALA A 147 -18.38 13.83 -94.93
C ALA A 147 -19.52 14.06 -93.93
N THR A 148 -20.78 14.10 -94.39
CA THR A 148 -21.95 14.25 -93.50
C THR A 148 -22.14 13.06 -92.56
N ASP A 149 -21.91 11.83 -93.03
CA ASP A 149 -21.99 10.62 -92.19
C ASP A 149 -20.90 10.66 -91.11
N LEU A 150 -19.69 11.10 -91.48
CA LEU A 150 -18.57 11.26 -90.55
C LEU A 150 -18.85 12.35 -89.50
N GLU A 151 -19.38 13.51 -89.92
CA GLU A 151 -19.80 14.58 -89.01
C GLU A 151 -20.87 14.12 -88.02
N GLN A 152 -21.86 13.34 -88.49
CA GLN A 152 -22.89 12.76 -87.63
C GLN A 152 -22.31 11.77 -86.62
N LEU A 153 -21.36 10.91 -87.05
CA LEU A 153 -20.67 9.98 -86.16
C LEU A 153 -19.86 10.71 -85.09
N PHE A 154 -19.07 11.72 -85.47
CA PHE A 154 -18.33 12.55 -84.51
C PHE A 154 -19.26 13.28 -83.56
N THR A 155 -20.34 13.89 -84.06
CA THR A 155 -21.34 14.59 -83.24
C THR A 155 -21.96 13.65 -82.21
N ARG A 156 -22.28 12.41 -82.62
CA ARG A 156 -22.83 11.38 -81.73
C ARG A 156 -21.81 10.97 -80.67
N GLU A 157 -20.58 10.67 -81.06
CA GLU A 157 -19.54 10.22 -80.12
C GLU A 157 -19.16 11.31 -79.12
N VAL A 158 -18.96 12.55 -79.58
CA VAL A 158 -18.73 13.72 -78.72
C VAL A 158 -19.93 13.97 -77.81
N GLY A 159 -21.16 13.78 -78.30
CA GLY A 159 -22.37 13.85 -77.49
C GLY A 159 -22.38 12.82 -76.36
N THR A 160 -22.06 11.56 -76.66
CA THR A 160 -21.94 10.49 -75.66
C THR A 160 -20.85 10.80 -74.62
N LEU A 161 -19.67 11.23 -75.05
CA LEU A 161 -18.57 11.58 -74.14
C LEU A 161 -18.92 12.77 -73.23
N ARG A 162 -19.61 13.79 -73.76
CA ARG A 162 -20.10 14.91 -72.95
C ARG A 162 -21.10 14.46 -71.88
N ASN A 163 -22.01 13.54 -72.20
CA ASN A 163 -22.97 13.01 -71.23
C ASN A 163 -22.26 12.18 -70.16
N GLN A 164 -21.32 11.31 -70.55
CA GLN A 164 -20.49 10.57 -69.59
C GLN A 164 -19.69 11.50 -68.68
N LEU A 165 -19.11 12.58 -69.22
CA LEU A 165 -18.39 13.57 -68.42
C LEU A 165 -19.33 14.27 -67.41
N LYS A 166 -20.55 14.63 -67.81
CA LYS A 166 -21.56 15.20 -66.92
C LYS A 166 -21.94 14.24 -65.80
N GLU A 167 -22.21 12.97 -66.12
CA GLU A 167 -22.53 11.93 -65.13
C GLU A 167 -21.38 11.70 -64.14
N ARG A 168 -20.14 11.60 -64.64
CA ARG A 168 -18.96 11.45 -63.77
C ARG A 168 -18.75 12.67 -62.88
N ASN A 169 -18.95 13.88 -63.40
CA ASN A 169 -18.84 15.11 -62.60
C ASN A 169 -19.91 15.18 -61.51
N ALA A 170 -21.15 14.76 -61.80
CA ALA A 170 -22.20 14.66 -60.79
C ALA A 170 -21.86 13.61 -59.71
N ALA A 171 -21.33 12.46 -60.10
CA ALA A 171 -20.87 11.44 -59.17
C ALA A 171 -19.69 11.92 -58.29
N LEU A 172 -18.75 12.68 -58.86
CA LEU A 172 -17.66 13.29 -58.11
C LEU A 172 -18.19 14.30 -57.08
N ALA A 173 -19.14 15.16 -57.45
CA ALA A 173 -19.75 16.10 -56.52
C ALA A 173 -20.44 15.40 -55.33
N GLN A 174 -21.17 14.31 -55.59
CA GLN A 174 -21.76 13.49 -54.51
C GLN A 174 -20.70 12.88 -53.59
N LYS A 175 -19.56 12.44 -54.15
CA LYS A 175 -18.44 11.90 -53.36
C LYS A 175 -17.74 12.98 -52.53
N ASP A 176 -17.61 14.19 -53.04
CA ASP A 176 -17.06 15.32 -52.28
C ASP A 176 -17.95 15.73 -51.10
N GLU A 177 -19.28 15.68 -51.27
CA GLU A 177 -20.23 15.86 -50.18
C GLU A 177 -20.11 14.74 -49.12
N GLU A 178 -19.97 13.48 -49.55
CA GLU A 178 -19.75 12.35 -48.66
C GLU A 178 -18.43 12.47 -47.87
N ILE A 179 -17.34 12.86 -48.54
CA ILE A 179 -16.04 13.13 -47.89
C ILE A 179 -16.18 14.24 -46.86
N THR A 180 -16.88 15.33 -47.19
CA THR A 180 -17.10 16.46 -46.27
C THR A 180 -17.88 16.03 -45.04
N ARG A 181 -18.95 15.24 -45.23
CA ARG A 181 -19.73 14.66 -44.12
C ARG A 181 -18.88 13.76 -43.22
N LEU A 182 -18.10 12.85 -43.81
CA LEU A 182 -17.23 11.94 -43.06
C LEU A 182 -16.13 12.69 -42.30
N ARG A 183 -15.55 13.75 -42.88
CA ARG A 183 -14.59 14.62 -42.19
C ARG A 183 -15.21 15.28 -40.96
N GLY A 184 -16.44 15.77 -41.07
CA GLY A 184 -17.21 16.30 -39.93
C GLY A 184 -17.38 15.26 -38.82
N GLN A 185 -17.79 14.04 -39.16
CA GLN A 185 -17.95 12.95 -38.18
C GLN A 185 -16.62 12.56 -37.51
N VAL A 186 -15.52 12.50 -38.25
CA VAL A 186 -14.19 12.23 -37.69
C VAL A 186 -13.75 13.35 -36.74
N SER A 187 -13.99 14.61 -37.08
CA SER A 187 -13.70 15.75 -36.21
C SER A 187 -14.48 15.67 -34.90
N GLU A 188 -15.78 15.38 -34.97
CA GLU A 188 -16.64 15.23 -33.79
C GLU A 188 -16.17 14.07 -32.90
N MET A 189 -15.89 12.90 -33.48
CA MET A 189 -15.38 11.75 -32.72
C MET A 189 -14.03 12.05 -32.06
N ARG A 190 -13.13 12.78 -32.73
CA ARG A 190 -11.85 13.21 -32.14
C ARG A 190 -12.07 14.13 -30.94
N GLN A 191 -12.98 15.09 -31.05
CA GLN A 191 -13.33 15.98 -29.95
C GLN A 191 -13.94 15.21 -28.77
N GLN A 192 -14.92 14.33 -29.02
CA GLN A 192 -15.53 13.49 -27.99
C GLN A 192 -14.48 12.60 -27.30
N HIS A 193 -13.56 11.99 -28.06
CA HIS A 193 -12.47 11.20 -27.50
C HIS A 193 -11.53 12.05 -26.64
N GLY A 194 -11.20 13.28 -27.09
CA GLY A 194 -10.43 14.25 -26.33
C GLY A 194 -11.08 14.59 -24.98
N ASP A 195 -12.38 14.91 -24.99
CA ASP A 195 -13.15 15.25 -23.80
C ASP A 195 -13.24 14.08 -22.81
N VAL A 196 -13.49 12.87 -23.30
CA VAL A 196 -13.55 11.67 -22.46
C VAL A 196 -12.18 11.37 -21.86
N THR A 197 -11.11 11.52 -22.63
CA THR A 197 -9.73 11.29 -22.15
C THR A 197 -9.37 12.32 -21.08
N LYS A 198 -9.67 13.60 -21.31
CA LYS A 198 -9.45 14.68 -20.33
C LYS A 198 -10.25 14.46 -19.04
N LYS A 199 -11.55 14.16 -19.16
CA LYS A 199 -12.40 13.85 -17.99
C LYS A 199 -11.88 12.67 -17.17
N LYS A 200 -11.41 11.60 -17.84
CA LYS A 200 -10.81 10.44 -17.16
C LYS A 200 -9.51 10.81 -16.46
N PHE A 201 -8.66 11.61 -17.10
CA PHE A 201 -7.42 12.11 -16.51
C PHE A 201 -7.71 12.97 -15.26
N ASP A 202 -8.61 13.95 -15.37
CA ASP A 202 -8.99 14.81 -14.24
C ASP A 202 -9.62 14.03 -13.08
N GLU A 203 -10.41 13.00 -13.38
CA GLU A 203 -10.96 12.09 -12.36
C GLU A 203 -9.87 11.26 -11.68
N GLN A 204 -8.91 10.72 -12.43
CA GLN A 204 -7.78 10.00 -11.86
C GLN A 204 -6.90 10.91 -11.00
N GLN A 205 -6.66 12.14 -11.45
CA GLN A 205 -5.90 13.14 -10.69
C GLN A 205 -6.62 13.51 -9.38
N ARG A 206 -7.94 13.72 -9.42
CA ARG A 206 -8.74 13.97 -8.20
C ARG A 206 -8.67 12.79 -7.21
N ARG A 207 -8.72 11.54 -7.70
CA ARG A 207 -8.56 10.35 -6.86
C ARG A 207 -7.17 10.28 -6.24
N LEU A 208 -6.13 10.55 -7.01
CA LEU A 208 -4.75 10.55 -6.52
C LEU A 208 -4.55 11.59 -5.41
N ASN A 209 -5.04 12.82 -5.61
CA ASN A 209 -5.00 13.86 -4.58
C ASN A 209 -5.77 13.43 -3.31
N THR A 210 -6.93 12.79 -3.47
CA THR A 210 -7.71 12.26 -2.33
C THR A 210 -6.93 11.21 -1.54
N TYR A 211 -6.23 10.30 -2.22
CA TYR A 211 -5.41 9.29 -1.55
C TYR A 211 -4.19 9.90 -0.85
N GLN A 212 -3.57 10.92 -1.45
CA GLN A 212 -2.47 11.65 -0.82
C GLN A 212 -2.91 12.33 0.48
N THR A 213 -4.08 12.99 0.49
CA THR A 213 -4.63 13.60 1.72
C THR A 213 -4.90 12.55 2.79
N LYS A 214 -5.55 11.43 2.44
CA LYS A 214 -5.80 10.33 3.39
C LYS A 214 -4.50 9.72 3.94
N LEU A 215 -3.47 9.60 3.11
CA LEU A 215 -2.16 9.12 3.54
C LEU A 215 -1.51 10.10 4.52
N ALA A 216 -1.62 11.41 4.28
CA ALA A 216 -1.11 12.43 5.19
C ALA A 216 -1.86 12.42 6.54
N GLU A 217 -3.19 12.30 6.53
CA GLU A 217 -4.04 12.21 7.73
C GLU A 217 -3.68 10.99 8.59
N THR A 218 -3.61 9.81 7.97
CA THR A 218 -3.24 8.56 8.66
C THR A 218 -1.81 8.60 9.18
N THR A 219 -0.87 9.18 8.43
CA THR A 219 0.51 9.39 8.91
C THR A 219 0.55 10.29 10.14
N ALA A 220 -0.24 11.38 10.15
CA ALA A 220 -0.35 12.27 11.30
C ALA A 220 -0.99 11.57 12.51
N GLU A 221 -1.98 10.71 12.29
CA GLU A 221 -2.60 9.90 13.34
C GLU A 221 -1.63 8.89 13.95
N CYS A 222 -0.87 8.16 13.12
CA CYS A 222 0.18 7.26 13.60
C CYS A 222 1.23 8.00 14.45
N LYS A 223 1.60 9.23 14.06
CA LYS A 223 2.51 10.06 14.84
C LYS A 223 1.93 10.41 16.22
N ARG A 224 0.66 10.83 16.29
CA ARG A 224 -0.03 11.11 17.56
C ARG A 224 -0.11 9.87 18.45
N ILE A 225 -0.43 8.71 17.89
CA ILE A 225 -0.48 7.44 18.64
C ILE A 225 0.90 7.10 19.21
N LYS A 226 1.97 7.30 18.42
CA LYS A 226 3.34 7.04 18.88
C LYS A 226 3.75 7.98 20.02
N GLU A 227 3.47 9.27 19.90
CA GLU A 227 3.72 10.26 20.98
C GLU A 227 2.95 9.89 22.26
N PHE A 228 1.70 9.45 22.13
CA PHE A 228 0.90 8.98 23.26
C PHE A 228 1.47 7.70 23.89
N GLN A 229 1.96 6.75 23.09
CA GLN A 229 2.64 5.55 23.61
C GLN A 229 3.92 5.90 24.37
N GLU A 230 4.69 6.87 23.89
CA GLU A 230 5.90 7.36 24.58
C GLU A 230 5.54 8.02 25.93
N GLN A 231 4.49 8.84 25.98
CA GLN A 231 3.98 9.42 27.23
C GLN A 231 3.54 8.35 28.24
N LEU A 232 2.78 7.34 27.79
CA LEU A 232 2.37 6.23 28.65
C LEU A 232 3.58 5.42 29.16
N ALA A 233 4.62 5.25 28.34
CA ALA A 233 5.84 4.57 28.76
C ALA A 233 6.57 5.36 29.86
N GLU A 234 6.68 6.68 29.72
CA GLU A 234 7.27 7.57 30.71
C GLU A 234 6.47 7.58 32.03
N GLU A 235 5.15 7.68 31.97
CA GLU A 235 4.30 7.63 33.15
C GLU A 235 4.41 6.27 33.88
N ASN A 236 4.42 5.17 33.14
CA ASN A 236 4.65 3.84 33.71
C ASN A 236 6.02 3.73 34.39
N GLN A 237 7.07 4.29 33.80
CA GLN A 237 8.39 4.33 34.42
C GLN A 237 8.38 5.17 35.71
N ARG A 238 7.69 6.31 35.71
CA ARG A 238 7.50 7.16 36.90
C ARG A 238 6.74 6.44 38.01
N LEU A 239 5.66 5.74 37.67
CA LEU A 239 4.87 4.96 38.64
C LEU A 239 5.69 3.80 39.23
N LYS A 240 6.46 3.08 38.41
CA LYS A 240 7.41 2.06 38.89
C LYS A 240 8.40 2.65 39.89
N GLY A 241 8.94 3.83 39.62
CA GLY A 241 9.82 4.54 40.57
C GLY A 241 9.12 4.84 41.91
N ARG A 242 7.87 5.31 41.89
CA ARG A 242 7.08 5.57 43.10
C ARG A 242 6.78 4.29 43.90
N ILE A 243 6.46 3.20 43.21
CA ILE A 243 6.21 1.90 43.86
C ILE A 243 7.49 1.41 44.54
N SER A 244 8.63 1.45 43.85
CA SER A 244 9.92 1.04 44.41
C SER A 244 10.30 1.83 45.68
N VAL A 245 10.06 3.15 45.70
CA VAL A 245 10.28 3.96 46.91
C VAL A 245 9.37 3.54 48.06
N LYS A 246 8.08 3.25 47.78
CA LYS A 246 7.14 2.78 48.80
C LYS A 246 7.53 1.41 49.33
N GLU A 247 7.96 0.49 48.47
CA GLU A 247 8.46 -0.84 48.87
C GLU A 247 9.70 -0.72 49.77
N ALA A 248 10.64 0.17 49.43
CA ALA A 248 11.81 0.42 50.26
C ALA A 248 11.45 1.01 51.64
N ASN A 249 10.50 1.94 51.69
CA ASN A 249 9.99 2.50 52.94
C ASN A 249 9.29 1.44 53.80
N PHE A 250 8.45 0.61 53.18
CA PHE A 250 7.76 -0.49 53.87
C PHE A 250 8.75 -1.51 54.44
N GLU A 251 9.78 -1.89 53.70
CA GLU A 251 10.83 -2.80 54.21
C GLU A 251 11.66 -2.17 55.34
N LYS A 252 11.85 -0.84 55.32
CA LYS A 252 12.48 -0.13 56.44
C LYS A 252 11.57 -0.16 57.69
N GLU A 253 10.30 0.18 57.56
CA GLU A 253 9.33 0.15 58.66
C GLU A 253 9.16 -1.25 59.25
N LYS A 254 9.15 -2.27 58.39
CA LYS A 254 9.12 -3.68 58.78
C LYS A 254 10.33 -4.06 59.63
N LYS A 255 11.54 -3.66 59.23
CA LYS A 255 12.77 -3.88 60.03
C LYS A 255 12.71 -3.15 61.37
N GLU A 256 12.26 -1.91 61.38
CA GLU A 256 12.09 -1.14 62.64
C GLU A 256 11.09 -1.82 63.59
N TRP A 257 10.00 -2.39 63.05
CA TRP A 257 9.03 -3.16 63.82
C TRP A 257 9.63 -4.46 64.36
N THR A 258 10.36 -5.24 63.55
CA THR A 258 11.01 -6.47 64.03
C THR A 258 12.03 -6.19 65.11
N ASP A 259 12.79 -5.09 65.00
CA ASP A 259 13.74 -4.67 66.02
C ASP A 259 13.04 -4.27 67.33
N LYS A 260 11.91 -3.54 67.23
CA LYS A 260 11.07 -3.20 68.39
C LYS A 260 10.49 -4.45 69.06
N GLU A 261 9.99 -5.39 68.27
CA GLU A 261 9.45 -6.66 68.78
C GLU A 261 10.54 -7.47 69.49
N GLN A 262 11.72 -7.59 68.90
CA GLN A 262 12.85 -8.28 69.54
C GLN A 262 13.26 -7.60 70.85
N LYS A 263 13.33 -6.26 70.89
CA LYS A 263 13.58 -5.51 72.13
C LYS A 263 12.53 -5.81 73.19
N LEU A 264 11.24 -5.80 72.85
CA LEU A 264 10.16 -6.16 73.77
C LEU A 264 10.28 -7.59 74.28
N ARG A 265 10.58 -8.56 73.41
CA ARG A 265 10.82 -9.97 73.80
C ARG A 265 11.98 -10.08 74.79
N THR A 266 13.10 -9.41 74.55
CA THR A 266 14.24 -9.41 75.48
C THR A 266 13.92 -8.72 76.82
N ALA A 267 13.14 -7.63 76.82
CA ALA A 267 12.71 -6.96 78.03
C ALA A 267 11.78 -7.85 78.87
N ASN A 268 10.80 -8.51 78.24
CA ASN A 268 9.91 -9.46 78.90
C ASN A 268 10.67 -10.66 79.48
N ALA A 269 11.66 -11.20 78.77
CA ALA A 269 12.51 -12.27 79.29
C ALA A 269 13.26 -11.85 80.56
N LYS A 270 13.79 -10.62 80.60
CA LYS A 270 14.44 -10.05 81.80
C LYS A 270 13.46 -9.85 82.96
N LEU A 271 12.23 -9.43 82.69
CA LEU A 271 11.19 -9.30 83.71
C LEU A 271 10.83 -10.65 84.32
N LYS A 272 10.60 -11.68 83.48
CA LYS A 272 10.37 -13.06 83.95
C LYS A 272 11.54 -13.58 84.78
N GLN A 273 12.77 -13.29 84.39
CA GLN A 273 13.95 -13.67 85.18
C GLN A 273 13.95 -13.01 86.57
N LYS A 274 13.61 -11.71 86.65
CA LYS A 274 13.48 -11.00 87.94
C LYS A 274 12.35 -11.54 88.80
N GLU A 275 11.23 -11.88 88.18
CA GLU A 275 10.09 -12.51 88.85
C GLU A 275 10.51 -13.84 89.49
N ILE A 276 11.19 -14.71 88.75
CA ILE A 276 11.77 -15.97 89.28
C ILE A 276 12.74 -15.69 90.43
N GLN A 277 13.61 -14.68 90.31
CA GLN A 277 14.52 -14.30 91.40
C GLN A 277 13.79 -13.83 92.65
N LEU A 278 12.70 -13.08 92.51
CA LEU A 278 11.87 -12.63 93.63
C LEU A 278 11.15 -13.82 94.29
N TYR A 279 10.58 -14.73 93.51
CA TYR A 279 9.99 -15.97 94.02
C TYR A 279 11.01 -16.77 94.85
N ASN A 280 12.19 -17.04 94.29
CA ASN A 280 13.26 -17.76 95.01
C ASN A 280 13.67 -17.04 96.30
N ARG A 281 13.69 -15.70 96.30
CA ARG A 281 14.02 -14.91 97.49
C ARG A 281 12.93 -14.98 98.56
N ILE A 282 11.66 -14.94 98.15
CA ILE A 282 10.52 -15.13 99.06
C ILE A 282 10.57 -16.53 99.68
N GLU A 283 10.88 -17.54 98.88
CA GLU A 283 11.01 -18.92 99.34
C GLU A 283 12.15 -19.10 100.34
N ALA A 284 13.33 -18.53 100.07
CA ALA A 284 14.43 -18.49 101.03
C ALA A 284 14.06 -17.78 102.36
N LEU A 285 13.31 -16.66 102.28
CA LEU A 285 12.83 -15.96 103.47
C LEU A 285 11.81 -16.79 104.27
N LYS A 286 10.95 -17.57 103.61
CA LYS A 286 10.05 -18.52 104.26
C LYS A 286 10.83 -19.60 104.99
N GLU A 287 11.82 -20.21 104.34
CA GLU A 287 12.68 -21.21 104.97
C GLU A 287 13.41 -20.67 106.21
N ASP A 288 13.88 -19.42 106.15
CA ASP A 288 14.50 -18.70 107.28
C ASP A 288 13.52 -18.41 108.42
N CYS A 289 12.27 -18.04 108.10
CA CYS A 289 11.20 -17.89 109.10
C CYS A 289 10.88 -19.24 109.75
N ASP A 290 10.65 -20.28 108.97
CA ASP A 290 10.38 -21.63 109.47
C ASP A 290 11.54 -22.15 110.33
N ALA A 291 12.79 -21.84 109.95
CA ALA A 291 13.96 -22.18 110.74
C ALA A 291 13.99 -21.43 112.10
N ARG A 292 13.62 -20.15 112.12
CA ARG A 292 13.48 -19.36 113.34
C ARG A 292 12.33 -19.88 114.22
N ASP A 293 11.20 -20.25 113.64
CA ASP A 293 10.08 -20.82 114.38
C ASP A 293 10.42 -22.21 114.92
N ARG A 294 11.10 -23.06 114.15
CA ARG A 294 11.66 -24.33 114.66
C ARG A 294 12.60 -24.10 115.85
N LYS A 295 13.43 -23.04 115.83
CA LYS A 295 14.27 -22.65 116.99
C LYS A 295 13.42 -22.18 118.17
N ARG A 296 12.41 -21.34 117.95
CA ARG A 296 11.49 -20.87 119.01
C ARG A 296 10.72 -22.01 119.64
N ILE A 297 10.18 -22.93 118.84
CA ILE A 297 9.47 -24.13 119.32
C ILE A 297 10.40 -24.98 120.17
N LYS A 298 11.65 -25.22 119.74
CA LYS A 298 12.65 -25.92 120.56
C LYS A 298 12.92 -25.20 121.89
N LEU A 299 13.04 -23.87 121.87
CA LEU A 299 13.25 -23.05 123.07
C LEU A 299 12.02 -23.07 124.01
N ALA A 300 10.83 -23.03 123.44
CA ALA A 300 9.56 -23.11 124.16
C ALA A 300 9.34 -24.50 124.74
N GLN A 301 9.71 -25.58 124.03
CA GLN A 301 9.69 -26.94 124.55
C GLN A 301 10.69 -27.14 125.70
N SER A 302 11.85 -26.47 125.67
CA SER A 302 12.76 -26.43 126.83
C SER A 302 12.21 -25.62 128.01
N ASN A 303 11.48 -24.52 127.76
CA ASN A 303 10.86 -23.71 128.81
C ASN A 303 9.57 -24.34 129.37
N ALA A 304 8.77 -25.03 128.55
CA ALA A 304 7.56 -25.74 128.95
C ALA A 304 7.88 -26.98 129.81
N ARG A 305 9.06 -27.59 129.62
CA ARG A 305 9.60 -28.57 130.57
C ARG A 305 9.94 -27.98 131.95
N ALA A 306 9.96 -26.65 132.10
CA ALA A 306 10.15 -25.97 133.39
C ALA A 306 8.85 -25.40 133.97
N SER A 307 7.68 -25.61 133.35
CA SER A 307 6.40 -25.05 133.82
C SER A 307 5.24 -25.98 133.46
N SER A 308 5.18 -27.14 134.12
CA SER A 308 4.02 -28.03 134.08
C SER A 308 3.36 -28.07 135.46
N GLU A 309 2.39 -27.19 135.69
CA GLU A 309 1.32 -27.35 136.70
C GLU A 309 0.24 -26.29 136.47
N ALA A 310 -0.88 -26.66 135.83
CA ALA A 310 -2.25 -26.21 136.14
C ALA A 310 -3.26 -26.63 135.03
N PRO A 311 -4.55 -26.89 135.37
CA PRO A 311 -5.52 -27.51 134.49
C PRO A 311 -6.64 -26.59 133.97
N ASP A 312 -7.23 -27.05 132.86
CA ASP A 312 -8.67 -27.12 132.49
C ASP A 312 -9.59 -25.88 132.52
N MET A 313 -10.51 -25.83 131.53
CA MET A 313 -11.88 -25.28 131.51
C MET A 313 -12.28 -24.59 130.18
N GLY A 314 -13.17 -25.24 129.42
CA GLY A 314 -14.51 -24.69 129.09
C GLY A 314 -14.73 -23.67 127.95
N SER A 315 -15.61 -24.09 127.02
CA SER A 315 -16.80 -23.35 126.50
C SER A 315 -16.78 -22.64 125.11
N SER A 316 -17.60 -23.22 124.21
CA SER A 316 -18.73 -22.65 123.43
C SER A 316 -18.62 -21.45 122.44
N SER A 317 -19.51 -21.54 121.44
CA SER A 317 -20.15 -20.49 120.61
C SER A 317 -19.42 -20.07 119.32
N SER A 318 -19.92 -20.46 118.13
CA SER A 318 -20.94 -19.77 117.28
C SER A 318 -20.31 -18.73 116.35
N THR A 319 -20.43 -18.93 115.03
CA THR A 319 -21.40 -18.23 114.15
C THR A 319 -21.25 -18.74 112.72
N ALA A 320 -22.38 -19.11 112.12
CA ALA A 320 -22.56 -19.21 110.68
C ALA A 320 -22.64 -17.80 110.09
N PHE A 321 -22.02 -17.57 108.93
CA PHE A 321 -22.38 -16.49 108.03
C PHE A 321 -22.09 -16.91 106.57
N ASP A 322 -23.11 -16.70 105.75
CA ASP A 322 -23.16 -16.75 104.29
C ASP A 322 -22.06 -15.91 103.63
N ASP A 323 -21.63 -16.32 102.43
CA ASP A 323 -21.96 -15.54 101.22
C ASP A 323 -21.47 -16.27 99.96
N THR A 324 -22.45 -16.77 99.21
CA THR A 324 -22.60 -16.74 97.75
C THR A 324 -21.57 -15.92 96.97
N PHE A 325 -20.84 -16.57 96.05
CA PHE A 325 -20.54 -16.01 94.73
C PHE A 325 -20.10 -17.09 93.72
N ASP A 326 -21.05 -17.96 93.35
CA ASP A 326 -21.07 -18.61 92.03
C ASP A 326 -22.06 -17.81 91.20
N ASP A 327 -21.60 -16.93 90.31
CA ASP A 327 -22.24 -16.65 89.02
C ASP A 327 -21.55 -15.49 88.24
N LEU A 328 -21.51 -15.66 86.92
CA LEU A 328 -21.18 -14.68 85.86
C LEU A 328 -19.70 -14.36 85.61
N MET A 329 -19.08 -15.10 84.68
CA MET A 329 -18.52 -14.56 83.42
C MET A 329 -18.16 -15.73 82.49
N ASN A 330 -19.19 -16.35 81.91
CA ASN A 330 -19.07 -17.00 80.60
C ASN A 330 -19.37 -15.90 79.59
N ASP A 331 -18.36 -15.13 79.20
CA ASP A 331 -18.44 -14.28 78.03
C ASP A 331 -18.07 -15.13 76.81
N ASP A 332 -19.11 -15.44 76.03
CA ASP A 332 -19.04 -15.84 74.64
C ASP A 332 -18.11 -14.89 73.88
N ILE A 333 -16.88 -15.32 73.64
CA ILE A 333 -16.06 -14.71 72.58
C ILE A 333 -16.60 -15.26 71.26
N ALA A 334 -17.48 -14.45 70.68
CA ALA A 334 -17.97 -14.52 69.33
C ALA A 334 -16.85 -14.95 68.35
N GLU A 335 -17.16 -15.99 67.58
CA GLU A 335 -16.42 -16.30 66.36
C GLU A 335 -16.31 -15.04 65.49
N PRO A 336 -15.14 -14.73 64.91
CA PRO A 336 -15.06 -13.70 63.90
C PRO A 336 -15.85 -14.18 62.68
N SER A 337 -17.02 -13.57 62.49
CA SER A 337 -17.76 -13.56 61.24
C SER A 337 -16.78 -13.54 60.07
N THR A 338 -16.77 -14.63 59.31
CA THR A 338 -16.14 -14.69 58.01
C THR A 338 -16.71 -13.54 57.20
N SER A 339 -15.90 -12.51 57.02
CA SER A 339 -16.19 -11.42 56.11
C SER A 339 -16.19 -12.04 54.71
N THR A 340 -17.35 -12.49 54.28
CA THR A 340 -17.65 -12.75 52.88
C THR A 340 -17.36 -11.45 52.15
N THR A 341 -16.15 -11.37 51.62
CA THR A 341 -15.81 -10.41 50.58
C THR A 341 -16.65 -10.82 49.40
N THR A 342 -17.80 -10.16 49.26
CA THR A 342 -18.47 -10.03 47.98
C THR A 342 -17.43 -9.45 47.04
N VAL A 343 -16.86 -10.34 46.23
CA VAL A 343 -16.25 -9.97 44.97
C VAL A 343 -17.34 -9.23 44.22
N VAL A 344 -17.27 -7.90 44.24
CA VAL A 344 -17.88 -7.07 43.21
C VAL A 344 -17.17 -7.52 41.95
N THR A 345 -17.78 -8.48 41.25
CA THR A 345 -17.48 -8.72 39.85
C THR A 345 -17.83 -7.42 39.17
N ASP A 346 -16.79 -6.62 38.94
CA ASP A 346 -16.84 -5.45 38.09
C ASP A 346 -17.52 -5.89 36.81
N GLU A 347 -18.72 -5.35 36.60
CA GLU A 347 -19.50 -5.58 35.41
C GLU A 347 -18.60 -5.25 34.23
N TYR A 348 -18.19 -6.30 33.53
CA TYR A 348 -17.61 -6.21 32.21
C TYR A 348 -18.67 -5.57 31.30
N ARG A 349 -18.73 -4.23 31.32
CA ARG A 349 -19.50 -3.44 30.37
C ARG A 349 -18.93 -3.75 29.00
N PRO A 350 -19.69 -4.41 28.11
CA PRO A 350 -19.31 -4.44 26.72
C PRO A 350 -19.32 -2.99 26.26
N TRP A 351 -18.21 -2.52 25.71
CA TRP A 351 -18.20 -1.31 24.93
C TRP A 351 -19.27 -1.46 23.84
N HIS A 352 -20.43 -0.84 24.05
CA HIS A 352 -21.36 -0.56 22.99
C HIS A 352 -20.63 0.27 21.96
N ALA A 353 -20.25 -0.38 20.86
CA ALA A 353 -19.98 0.27 19.61
C ALA A 353 -21.15 1.21 19.34
N ARG A 354 -20.90 2.53 19.45
CA ARG A 354 -21.78 3.54 18.87
C ARG A 354 -21.82 3.25 17.37
N SER A 355 -22.88 2.57 16.96
CA SER A 355 -23.31 2.46 15.58
C SER A 355 -23.57 3.89 15.08
N SER A 356 -22.54 4.45 14.44
CA SER A 356 -22.69 5.63 13.62
C SER A 356 -23.59 5.26 12.45
N LYS A 357 -24.69 6.01 12.32
CA LYS A 357 -25.63 6.03 11.20
C LYS A 357 -24.89 5.79 9.87
N GLN A 358 -25.01 4.59 9.32
CA GLN A 358 -24.71 4.35 7.91
C GLN A 358 -25.97 4.70 7.11
N SER A 359 -25.88 5.85 6.44
CA SER A 359 -26.74 6.21 5.33
C SER A 359 -26.70 5.13 4.26
N ASN A 360 -27.90 4.69 3.85
CA ASN A 360 -28.17 3.88 2.67
C ASN A 360 -27.31 4.30 1.46
N LEU A 361 -26.31 3.49 1.11
CA LEU A 361 -25.65 3.52 -0.20
C LEU A 361 -26.00 2.25 -0.96
N LYS A 362 -26.51 2.49 -2.16
CA LYS A 362 -27.02 1.56 -3.16
C LYS A 362 -26.10 0.36 -3.39
N ARG A 363 -26.71 -0.83 -3.40
CA ARG A 363 -26.13 -2.10 -3.84
C ARG A 363 -25.48 -1.94 -5.22
N SER A 364 -24.21 -2.32 -5.34
CA SER A 364 -23.55 -2.66 -6.60
C SER A 364 -23.55 -4.20 -6.79
N PRO A 365 -23.56 -4.71 -8.03
CA PRO A 365 -23.74 -6.13 -8.32
C PRO A 365 -22.49 -6.98 -8.00
N PRO A 366 -22.65 -8.31 -7.86
CA PRO A 366 -21.59 -9.20 -7.40
C PRO A 366 -20.49 -9.40 -8.46
N ARG A 367 -19.24 -9.37 -8.01
CA ARG A 367 -18.05 -9.80 -8.76
C ARG A 367 -17.97 -11.33 -8.79
N PRO A 368 -17.54 -11.96 -9.89
CA PRO A 368 -17.45 -13.42 -9.99
C PRO A 368 -16.30 -13.99 -9.16
N LYS A 369 -16.53 -15.21 -8.65
CA LYS A 369 -15.61 -16.02 -7.83
C LYS A 369 -14.34 -16.39 -8.62
N PRO A 370 -13.14 -16.33 -8.01
CA PRO A 370 -11.97 -16.99 -8.56
C PRO A 370 -12.04 -18.49 -8.28
N THR A 371 -11.89 -19.29 -9.34
CA THR A 371 -11.75 -20.73 -9.31
C THR A 371 -10.41 -21.12 -8.68
N SER A 372 -10.50 -21.96 -7.66
CA SER A 372 -9.41 -22.72 -7.05
C SER A 372 -8.77 -23.68 -8.06
N SER A 373 -7.45 -23.65 -8.17
CA SER A 373 -6.66 -24.85 -8.44
C SER A 373 -5.47 -24.85 -7.49
N GLU A 374 -5.45 -25.91 -6.68
CA GLU A 374 -4.40 -26.29 -5.76
C GLU A 374 -3.16 -26.70 -6.55
N GLU A 375 -1.98 -26.31 -6.09
CA GLU A 375 -0.81 -27.19 -6.20
C GLU A 375 0.14 -26.94 -5.02
N SER A 376 0.60 -28.06 -4.48
CA SER A 376 1.23 -28.27 -3.20
C SER A 376 2.74 -28.00 -3.25
N ALA A 377 3.28 -27.35 -2.22
CA ALA A 377 4.71 -27.36 -1.94
C ALA A 377 4.95 -27.28 -0.42
N GLY A 378 5.61 -28.31 0.11
CA GLY A 378 5.85 -28.54 1.52
C GLY A 378 6.90 -27.62 2.18
N PRO A 379 7.13 -27.80 3.50
CA PRO A 379 7.91 -26.86 4.30
C PRO A 379 9.42 -27.11 4.22
N ILE A 380 10.17 -26.10 3.80
CA ILE A 380 11.63 -26.05 3.92
C ILE A 380 11.99 -25.53 5.31
N ARG A 381 12.55 -26.43 6.14
CA ARG A 381 13.25 -26.12 7.39
C ARG A 381 14.49 -25.26 7.09
N LEU A 382 14.57 -24.05 7.63
CA LEU A 382 15.82 -23.29 7.73
C LEU A 382 16.41 -23.44 9.13
N LYS A 383 17.61 -24.03 9.18
CA LYS A 383 18.48 -24.12 10.35
C LYS A 383 19.25 -22.79 10.53
N ASN A 384 19.29 -22.31 11.77
CA ASN A 384 20.36 -21.58 12.47
C ASN A 384 21.33 -20.70 11.65
N GLY A 385 21.32 -19.39 11.92
CA GLY A 385 22.39 -18.46 11.51
C GLY A 385 22.36 -17.15 12.32
N LYS A 386 23.45 -16.89 13.04
CA LYS A 386 23.73 -15.83 14.04
C LYS A 386 23.47 -14.37 13.60
N PRO A 387 23.32 -13.42 14.55
CA PRO A 387 23.17 -12.00 14.27
C PRO A 387 24.50 -11.35 13.86
N ILE A 388 24.45 -10.52 12.81
CA ILE A 388 25.54 -9.65 12.38
C ILE A 388 25.42 -8.33 13.14
N THR A 389 26.45 -8.01 13.92
CA THR A 389 26.68 -6.70 14.53
C THR A 389 27.00 -5.68 13.43
N SER A 390 26.15 -4.67 13.27
CA SER A 390 26.44 -3.52 12.42
C SER A 390 27.39 -2.56 13.13
N VAL A 391 28.59 -2.42 12.58
CA VAL A 391 29.57 -1.39 12.94
C VAL A 391 29.10 -0.05 12.39
N ILE A 392 28.93 0.92 13.29
CA ILE A 392 28.67 2.32 13.00
C ILE A 392 29.95 2.95 12.44
N VAL A 393 29.95 3.32 11.16
CA VAL A 393 30.99 4.17 10.57
C VAL A 393 30.47 5.60 10.54
N GLY A 394 31.03 6.43 11.44
CA GLY A 394 30.75 7.86 11.52
C GLY A 394 31.28 8.60 10.31
N SER A 395 30.40 9.33 9.62
CA SER A 395 30.77 10.29 8.58
C SER A 395 31.09 11.64 9.22
N ARG A 396 32.39 12.01 9.23
CA ARG A 396 32.85 13.35 9.59
C ARG A 396 32.49 14.34 8.47
N LYS A 397 31.67 15.34 8.80
CA LYS A 397 31.58 16.61 8.08
C LYS A 397 32.95 17.31 8.12
N ARG A 398 33.49 17.69 6.95
CA ARG A 398 34.46 18.78 6.85
C ARG A 398 33.74 19.98 6.27
N GLY A 399 33.69 21.06 7.07
CA GLY A 399 33.33 22.38 6.59
C GLY A 399 34.41 22.89 5.65
N ILE A 400 33.97 23.61 4.63
CA ILE A 400 34.81 24.45 3.79
C ILE A 400 34.32 25.87 4.09
N ASP A 401 35.13 26.59 4.86
CA ASP A 401 35.16 28.05 4.86
C ASP A 401 36.29 28.45 3.89
N ALA A 402 35.93 29.18 2.84
CA ALA A 402 36.73 30.17 2.11
C ALA A 402 35.89 30.70 0.93
#